data_AF-A0A2A4Q4R3-F1
#
_entry.id   AF-A0A2A4Q4R3-F1
#
_cell.length_a   1.000
_cell.length_b   1.000
_cell.length_c   1.000
_cell.angle_alpha   90.00
_cell.angle_beta   90.00
_cell.angle_gamma   90.00
#
_symmetry.space_group_name_H-M   'P 1'
#
loop_
_entity.id
_entity.type
_entity.pdbx_description
1 polymer ?
#
loop_
_entity_poly.entity_id
_entity_poly.type
_entity_poly.pdbx_seq_one_letter_code
_entity_poly.pdbx_strand_id
1 'polypeptide(L)'
;MSSDGLDINTEATIVIRPGSLSQIILEPQSVSTSPSEQLSFSVLAIDEFGNPLTNIVTTFKADISACQIDAFGRFTAGAGAGAYDNAVVVEATDGSMLTNAAAHVRIDLRPLKQLLLLPETATVQADGEVTFTASALDGWGDAVDDAIIGFDRASDAGRIDPKGHFVAAVLAGVVRGAVKVVASSSDASIAAASDVNVTHGAIDHVLIEPSATELRATKTSASPRGPLMHSTTGSRAPE
;
A
#
# COMPACT_ATOMS: atom_id res chain seq x y z
N MET A 1 89.96 16.82 26.23
CA MET A 1 88.77 17.65 25.99
C MET A 1 87.98 17.02 24.85
N SER A 2 86.66 17.08 25.00
CA SER A 2 85.62 16.30 24.31
C SER A 2 85.82 16.11 22.81
N SER A 3 85.65 14.87 22.33
CA SER A 3 85.38 14.59 20.93
C SER A 3 83.91 14.90 20.67
N ASP A 4 83.64 15.99 19.96
CA ASP A 4 82.31 16.25 19.40
C ASP A 4 82.04 15.20 18.32
N GLY A 5 81.33 14.14 18.73
CA GLY A 5 80.79 13.13 17.83
C GLY A 5 79.71 13.76 16.98
N LEU A 6 79.98 13.86 15.68
CA LEU A 6 78.99 14.26 14.70
C LEU A 6 78.01 13.09 14.51
N ASP A 7 76.87 13.13 15.21
CA ASP A 7 75.75 12.22 14.98
C ASP A 7 75.11 12.56 13.62
N ILE A 8 75.60 11.90 12.57
CA ILE A 8 74.98 11.94 11.23
C ILE A 8 73.85 10.91 11.17
N ASN A 9 72.65 11.34 11.55
CA ASN A 9 71.45 10.55 11.36
C ASN A 9 71.09 10.57 9.86
N THR A 10 71.30 9.44 9.19
CA THR A 10 70.91 9.30 7.78
C THR A 10 69.58 8.56 7.74
N GLU A 11 68.52 9.26 7.39
CA GLU A 11 67.19 8.66 7.17
C GLU A 11 67.03 8.32 5.69
N ALA A 12 66.51 7.12 5.41
CA ALA A 12 66.16 6.68 4.07
C ALA A 12 64.64 6.51 3.97
N THR A 13 64.01 7.20 3.04
CA THR A 13 62.56 7.09 2.78
C THR A 13 62.30 6.04 1.72
N ILE A 14 61.55 5.00 2.06
CA ILE A 14 61.05 4.00 1.10
C ILE A 14 59.66 4.44 0.63
N VAL A 15 59.48 4.58 -0.68
CA VAL A 15 58.18 4.90 -1.29
C VAL A 15 57.69 3.66 -2.04
N ILE A 16 56.63 3.05 -1.53
CA ILE A 16 55.92 1.96 -2.21
C ILE A 16 54.86 2.59 -3.10
N ARG A 17 54.87 2.25 -4.40
CA ARG A 17 53.84 2.68 -5.36
C ARG A 17 52.93 1.48 -5.64
N PRO A 18 51.60 1.62 -5.49
CA PRO A 18 50.66 0.57 -5.85
C PRO A 18 50.78 0.20 -7.33
N GLY A 19 50.49 -1.08 -7.64
CA GLY A 19 50.34 -1.59 -8.99
C GLY A 19 48.99 -1.21 -9.61
N SER A 20 48.64 -1.89 -10.71
CA SER A 20 47.32 -1.76 -11.35
C SER A 20 46.20 -2.31 -10.47
N LEU A 21 44.99 -1.78 -10.66
CA LEU A 21 43.79 -2.21 -9.98
C LEU A 21 43.55 -3.71 -10.19
N SER A 22 43.37 -4.45 -9.09
CA SER A 22 43.05 -5.87 -9.10
C SER A 22 41.65 -6.15 -8.56
N GLN A 23 41.30 -5.53 -7.42
CA GLN A 23 40.03 -5.77 -6.72
C GLN A 23 39.48 -4.48 -6.12
N ILE A 24 38.15 -4.42 -6.02
CA ILE A 24 37.47 -3.46 -5.14
C ILE A 24 36.60 -4.17 -4.10
N ILE A 25 36.42 -3.51 -2.97
CA ILE A 25 35.56 -3.91 -1.87
C ILE A 25 34.58 -2.77 -1.62
N LEU A 26 33.29 -3.08 -1.62
CA LEU A 26 32.23 -2.17 -1.25
C LEU A 26 31.83 -2.43 0.19
N GLU A 27 31.96 -1.42 1.06
CA GLU A 27 31.61 -1.52 2.47
C GLU A 27 30.46 -0.57 2.82
N PRO A 28 29.43 -1.03 3.55
CA PRO A 28 29.21 -2.42 3.95
C PRO A 28 28.84 -3.33 2.76
N GLN A 29 29.15 -4.64 2.83
CA GLN A 29 28.73 -5.62 1.80
C GLN A 29 27.27 -6.05 1.94
N SER A 30 26.68 -5.85 3.13
CA SER A 30 25.27 -6.12 3.40
C SER A 30 24.76 -5.14 4.45
N VAL A 31 23.57 -4.61 4.23
CA VAL A 31 22.93 -3.66 5.15
C VAL A 31 21.48 -4.07 5.41
N SER A 32 21.03 -3.94 6.66
CA SER A 32 19.62 -4.00 7.06
C SER A 32 19.23 -2.62 7.58
N THR A 33 18.10 -2.10 7.12
CA THR A 33 17.71 -0.71 7.31
C THR A 33 16.19 -0.57 7.29
N SER A 34 15.66 0.52 7.84
CA SER A 34 14.25 0.88 7.71
C SER A 34 14.00 1.73 6.47
N PRO A 35 12.75 1.85 5.97
CA PRO A 35 12.44 2.71 4.85
C PRO A 35 12.90 4.14 5.03
N SER A 36 13.37 4.77 3.94
CA SER A 36 13.84 6.16 3.89
C SER A 36 15.07 6.48 4.76
N GLU A 37 15.63 5.50 5.46
CA GLU A 37 16.88 5.67 6.21
C GLU A 37 18.07 5.87 5.26
N GLN A 38 19.05 6.65 5.72
CA GLN A 38 20.23 7.01 4.95
C GLN A 38 21.50 6.40 5.55
N LEU A 39 22.37 5.92 4.67
CA LEU A 39 23.69 5.43 5.02
C LEU A 39 24.71 5.80 3.94
N SER A 40 25.97 5.47 4.16
CA SER A 40 27.03 5.73 3.18
C SER A 40 27.81 4.45 2.90
N PHE A 41 28.07 4.24 1.63
CA PHE A 41 28.97 3.20 1.16
C PHE A 41 30.35 3.77 0.87
N SER A 42 31.38 3.03 1.23
CA SER A 42 32.77 3.32 0.90
C SER A 42 33.33 2.26 -0.04
N VAL A 43 34.22 2.68 -0.93
CA VAL A 43 34.92 1.79 -1.87
C VAL A 43 36.39 1.75 -1.50
N LEU A 44 36.90 0.56 -1.24
CA LEU A 44 38.34 0.30 -1.11
C LEU A 44 38.82 -0.40 -2.37
N ALA A 45 39.78 0.20 -3.09
CA ALA A 45 40.43 -0.42 -4.23
C ALA A 45 41.85 -0.85 -3.87
N ILE A 46 42.24 -2.05 -4.32
CA ILE A 46 43.54 -2.65 -4.02
C ILE A 46 44.18 -3.26 -5.28
N ASP A 47 45.52 -3.29 -5.29
CA ASP A 47 46.31 -4.01 -6.28
C ASP A 47 46.42 -5.50 -5.93
N GLU A 48 47.12 -6.28 -6.76
CA GLU A 48 47.29 -7.73 -6.54
C GLU A 48 48.05 -8.09 -5.25
N PHE A 49 48.76 -7.11 -4.67
CA PHE A 49 49.53 -7.25 -3.44
C PHE A 49 48.79 -6.68 -2.22
N GLY A 50 47.57 -6.17 -2.39
CA GLY A 50 46.75 -5.59 -1.33
C GLY A 50 47.10 -4.13 -0.99
N ASN A 51 47.89 -3.43 -1.81
CA ASN A 51 48.16 -2.01 -1.58
C ASN A 51 46.96 -1.17 -2.03
N PRO A 52 46.50 -0.19 -1.23
CA PRO A 52 45.35 0.63 -1.59
C PRO A 52 45.67 1.60 -2.73
N LEU A 53 44.71 1.77 -3.64
CA LEU A 53 44.75 2.76 -4.72
C LEU A 53 43.91 3.98 -4.35
N THR A 54 44.45 5.18 -4.55
CA THR A 54 43.75 6.45 -4.27
C THR A 54 43.20 7.14 -5.50
N ASN A 55 43.66 6.78 -6.70
CA ASN A 55 43.32 7.45 -7.96
C ASN A 55 42.43 6.56 -8.83
N ILE A 56 41.31 6.12 -8.27
CA ILE A 56 40.30 5.33 -8.99
C ILE A 56 39.11 6.22 -9.37
N VAL A 57 38.47 5.91 -10.49
CA VAL A 57 37.17 6.47 -10.85
C VAL A 57 36.12 5.44 -10.52
N THR A 58 35.10 5.84 -9.73
CA THR A 58 34.00 4.96 -9.31
C THR A 58 32.67 5.42 -9.93
N THR A 59 31.78 4.47 -10.18
CA THR A 59 30.41 4.73 -10.65
C THR A 59 29.46 3.80 -9.93
N PHE A 60 28.51 4.38 -9.19
CA PHE A 60 27.48 3.63 -8.49
C PHE A 60 26.25 3.41 -9.37
N LYS A 61 25.62 2.25 -9.20
CA LYS A 61 24.34 1.85 -9.76
C LYS A 61 23.50 1.28 -8.63
N ALA A 62 22.23 1.63 -8.59
CA ALA A 62 21.27 1.13 -7.62
C ALA A 62 20.11 0.40 -8.30
N ASP A 63 19.60 -0.62 -7.65
CA ASP A 63 18.26 -1.12 -7.89
C ASP A 63 17.24 -0.10 -7.35
N ILE A 64 16.52 0.55 -8.26
CA ILE A 64 15.54 1.61 -7.93
C ILE A 64 14.36 1.09 -7.07
N SER A 65 14.12 -0.22 -7.07
CA SER A 65 13.10 -0.83 -6.21
C SER A 65 13.57 -0.95 -4.76
N ALA A 66 14.89 -1.05 -4.55
CA ALA A 66 15.52 -1.17 -3.25
C ALA A 66 15.94 0.19 -2.69
N CYS A 67 16.50 1.08 -3.51
CA CYS A 67 17.17 2.27 -2.99
C CYS A 67 17.45 3.35 -4.05
N GLN A 68 17.93 4.48 -3.55
CA GLN A 68 18.64 5.49 -4.33
C GLN A 68 20.06 5.62 -3.79
N ILE A 69 21.03 5.85 -4.68
CA ILE A 69 22.41 6.14 -4.30
C ILE A 69 22.96 7.26 -5.19
N ASP A 70 23.75 8.16 -4.60
CA ASP A 70 24.43 9.20 -5.36
C ASP A 70 25.88 8.82 -5.73
N ALA A 71 26.53 9.67 -6.50
CA ALA A 71 27.90 9.45 -6.98
C ALA A 71 28.95 9.39 -5.85
N PHE A 72 28.60 9.86 -4.64
CA PHE A 72 29.47 9.84 -3.46
C PHE A 72 29.20 8.63 -2.56
N GLY A 73 28.33 7.71 -2.99
CA GLY A 73 27.96 6.53 -2.21
C GLY A 73 26.95 6.81 -1.10
N ARG A 74 26.30 7.98 -1.07
CA ARG A 74 25.22 8.23 -0.11
C ARG A 74 23.97 7.52 -0.58
N PHE A 75 23.51 6.59 0.24
CA PHE A 75 22.36 5.72 0.00
C PHE A 75 21.14 6.19 0.77
N THR A 76 19.96 6.01 0.18
CA THR A 76 18.65 6.16 0.80
C THR A 76 17.81 4.93 0.52
N ALA A 77 17.31 4.27 1.56
CA ALA A 77 16.46 3.08 1.44
C ALA A 77 15.12 3.40 0.77
N GLY A 78 14.62 2.47 -0.04
CA GLY A 78 13.29 2.52 -0.63
C GLY A 78 12.18 2.24 0.38
N ALA A 79 10.93 2.32 -0.08
CA ALA A 79 9.74 2.03 0.74
C ALA A 79 9.33 0.54 0.73
N GLY A 80 9.84 -0.23 -0.23
CA GLY A 80 9.50 -1.65 -0.36
C GLY A 80 10.23 -2.49 0.69
N ALA A 81 9.47 -3.24 1.48
CA ALA A 81 10.04 -4.26 2.36
C ALA A 81 10.60 -5.41 1.54
N GLY A 82 11.74 -5.97 1.96
CA GLY A 82 12.28 -7.17 1.33
C GLY A 82 13.79 -7.27 1.39
N ALA A 83 14.30 -8.41 0.90
CA ALA A 83 15.71 -8.59 0.63
C ALA A 83 15.99 -8.33 -0.85
N TYR A 84 16.97 -7.49 -1.11
CA TYR A 84 17.40 -7.05 -2.43
C TYR A 84 18.86 -7.43 -2.63
N ASP A 85 19.08 -8.44 -3.47
CA ASP A 85 20.41 -8.91 -3.81
C ASP A 85 21.08 -7.99 -4.84
N ASN A 86 22.36 -7.67 -4.61
CA ASN A 86 23.12 -6.74 -5.45
C ASN A 86 22.40 -5.40 -5.67
N ALA A 87 21.69 -4.93 -4.64
CA ALA A 87 20.91 -3.69 -4.68
C ALA A 87 21.77 -2.46 -4.96
N VAL A 88 23.04 -2.48 -4.55
CA VAL A 88 24.03 -1.47 -4.90
C VAL A 88 25.19 -2.15 -5.61
N VAL A 89 25.51 -1.70 -6.82
CA VAL A 89 26.67 -2.16 -7.58
C VAL A 89 27.57 -0.96 -7.81
N VAL A 90 28.85 -1.10 -7.52
CA VAL A 90 29.86 -0.12 -7.83
C VAL A 90 30.82 -0.69 -8.87
N GLU A 91 31.08 0.10 -9.92
CA GLU A 91 32.13 -0.16 -10.89
C GLU A 91 33.29 0.79 -10.61
N ALA A 92 34.53 0.29 -10.67
CA ALA A 92 35.73 1.09 -10.48
C ALA A 92 36.79 0.81 -11.54
N THR A 93 37.48 1.86 -11.98
CA THR A 93 38.56 1.76 -12.96
C THR A 93 39.76 2.64 -12.58
N ASP A 94 40.97 2.16 -12.89
CA ASP A 94 42.21 2.95 -12.85
C ASP A 94 42.61 3.48 -14.25
N GLY A 95 41.73 3.32 -15.25
CA GLY A 95 41.97 3.65 -16.66
C GLY A 95 42.54 2.49 -17.50
N SER A 96 43.10 1.45 -16.86
CA SER A 96 43.63 0.26 -17.53
C SER A 96 42.78 -0.99 -17.28
N MET A 97 42.27 -1.12 -16.06
CA MET A 97 41.42 -2.22 -15.61
C MET A 97 40.06 -1.69 -15.15
N LEU A 98 39.03 -2.54 -15.25
CA LEU A 98 37.68 -2.28 -14.78
C LEU A 98 37.23 -3.48 -13.95
N THR A 99 36.73 -3.23 -12.74
CA THR A 99 36.17 -4.25 -11.87
C THR A 99 34.92 -3.71 -11.16
N ASN A 100 34.18 -4.60 -10.52
CA ASN A 100 32.97 -4.25 -9.79
C ASN A 100 32.87 -4.97 -8.45
N ALA A 101 32.04 -4.41 -7.57
CA ALA A 101 31.59 -5.04 -6.33
C ALA A 101 30.11 -4.70 -6.13
N ALA A 102 29.43 -5.55 -5.38
CA ALA A 102 28.02 -5.38 -5.07
C ALA A 102 27.78 -5.49 -3.56
N ALA A 103 26.71 -4.86 -3.10
CA ALA A 103 26.20 -4.96 -1.75
C ALA A 103 24.72 -5.36 -1.76
N HIS A 104 24.34 -6.15 -0.77
CA HIS A 104 22.97 -6.60 -0.54
C HIS A 104 22.27 -5.64 0.43
N VAL A 105 20.98 -5.40 0.22
CA VAL A 105 20.17 -4.51 1.05
C VAL A 105 18.95 -5.26 1.52
N ARG A 106 18.65 -5.17 2.82
CA ARG A 106 17.41 -5.66 3.40
C ARG A 106 16.66 -4.49 4.01
N ILE A 107 15.40 -4.32 3.62
CA ILE A 107 14.50 -3.31 4.15
C ILE A 107 13.49 -4.00 5.05
N ASP A 108 13.58 -3.69 6.34
CA ASP A 108 12.73 -4.27 7.37
C ASP A 108 11.75 -3.21 7.88
N LEU A 109 10.46 -3.52 7.80
CA LEU A 109 9.39 -2.69 8.36
C LEU A 109 9.21 -3.01 9.83
N ARG A 110 8.80 -2.00 10.60
CA ARG A 110 8.46 -2.19 12.00
C ARG A 110 7.27 -3.15 12.17
N PRO A 111 7.26 -3.96 13.24
CA PRO A 111 6.15 -4.87 13.51
C PRO A 111 4.82 -4.14 13.73
N LEU A 112 3.74 -4.68 13.16
CA LEU A 112 2.39 -4.17 13.38
C LEU A 112 1.68 -4.92 14.50
N LYS A 113 0.89 -4.20 15.29
CA LYS A 113 0.01 -4.81 16.30
C LYS A 113 -1.46 -4.47 16.11
N GLN A 114 -1.76 -3.25 15.67
CA GLN A 114 -3.12 -2.76 15.52
C GLN A 114 -3.26 -1.92 14.25
N LEU A 115 -4.47 -1.92 13.68
CA LEU A 115 -4.84 -1.06 12.58
C LEU A 115 -6.11 -0.31 12.97
N LEU A 116 -6.03 1.02 13.01
CA LEU A 116 -7.16 1.89 13.25
C LEU A 116 -7.69 2.41 11.90
N LEU A 117 -8.98 2.20 11.63
CA LEU A 117 -9.70 2.75 10.48
C LEU A 117 -10.76 3.71 10.99
N LEU A 118 -10.78 4.93 10.48
CA LEU A 118 -11.75 5.95 10.83
C LEU A 118 -12.41 6.55 9.57
N PRO A 119 -13.71 6.85 9.61
CA PRO A 119 -14.65 6.42 10.65
C PRO A 119 -14.82 4.89 10.65
N GLU A 120 -15.19 4.31 11.79
CA GLU A 120 -15.53 2.86 11.91
C GLU A 120 -16.87 2.54 11.24
N THR A 121 -17.76 3.53 11.21
CA THR A 121 -19.03 3.51 10.46
C THR A 121 -19.29 4.88 9.87
N ALA A 122 -19.60 4.96 8.58
CA ALA A 122 -20.01 6.20 7.93
C ALA A 122 -21.52 6.18 7.60
N THR A 123 -22.16 7.34 7.64
CA THR A 123 -23.51 7.55 7.07
C THR A 123 -23.42 8.66 6.05
N VAL A 124 -23.84 8.38 4.82
CA VAL A 124 -23.66 9.26 3.66
C VAL A 124 -24.86 9.10 2.72
N GLN A 125 -25.22 10.14 1.99
CA GLN A 125 -26.27 10.01 0.96
C GLN A 125 -25.74 9.23 -0.25
N ALA A 126 -26.65 8.69 -1.07
CA ALA A 126 -26.31 8.19 -2.40
C ALA A 126 -25.48 9.22 -3.19
N ASP A 127 -24.40 8.76 -3.84
CA ASP A 127 -23.36 9.59 -4.49
C ASP A 127 -22.62 10.60 -3.59
N GLY A 128 -22.88 10.57 -2.28
CA GLY A 128 -22.15 11.39 -1.32
C GLY A 128 -20.75 10.86 -1.06
N GLU A 129 -19.91 11.73 -0.50
CA GLU A 129 -18.50 11.46 -0.27
C GLU A 129 -18.16 11.41 1.22
N VAL A 130 -17.17 10.59 1.58
CA VAL A 130 -16.55 10.55 2.91
C VAL A 130 -15.07 10.20 2.77
N THR A 131 -14.22 10.75 3.63
CA THR A 131 -12.80 10.41 3.67
C THR A 131 -12.55 9.43 4.80
N PHE A 132 -11.94 8.30 4.47
CA PHE A 132 -11.42 7.34 5.43
C PHE A 132 -9.93 7.61 5.68
N THR A 133 -9.53 7.52 6.95
CA THR A 133 -8.14 7.54 7.37
C THR A 133 -7.79 6.23 8.06
N ALA A 134 -6.55 5.78 7.87
CA ALA A 134 -6.07 4.59 8.54
C ALA A 134 -4.68 4.83 9.14
N SER A 135 -4.44 4.24 10.31
CA SER A 135 -3.17 4.32 11.02
C SER A 135 -2.80 2.94 11.55
N ALA A 136 -1.61 2.47 11.18
CA ALA A 136 -1.03 1.24 11.70
C ALA A 136 -0.25 1.57 12.97
N LEU A 137 -0.45 0.78 14.02
CA LEU A 137 0.14 1.00 15.34
C LEU A 137 0.96 -0.22 15.77
N ASP A 138 2.05 0.03 16.51
CA ASP A 138 2.89 -1.01 17.08
C ASP A 138 2.37 -1.51 18.45
N GLY A 139 3.15 -2.35 19.13
CA GLY A 139 2.77 -2.94 20.41
C GLY A 139 2.63 -1.94 21.57
N TRP A 140 3.15 -0.73 21.43
CA TRP A 140 3.05 0.34 22.41
C TRP A 140 1.95 1.35 22.06
N GLY A 141 1.32 1.21 20.90
CA GLY A 141 0.28 2.11 20.41
C GLY A 141 0.83 3.30 19.62
N ASP A 142 2.13 3.31 19.31
CA ASP A 142 2.75 4.35 18.49
C ASP A 142 2.50 4.08 17.01
N ALA A 143 2.40 5.15 16.22
CA ALA A 143 2.23 5.04 14.78
C ALA A 143 3.45 4.38 14.11
N VAL A 144 3.16 3.50 13.16
CA VAL A 144 4.14 2.83 12.31
C VAL A 144 4.11 3.51 10.94
N ASP A 145 4.88 4.58 10.80
CA ASP A 145 4.87 5.45 9.62
C ASP A 145 5.40 4.76 8.35
N ASP A 146 6.19 3.70 8.52
CA ASP A 146 6.72 2.86 7.46
C ASP A 146 5.75 1.73 7.03
N ALA A 147 4.57 1.63 7.64
CA ALA A 147 3.56 0.66 7.26
C ALA A 147 2.98 0.97 5.88
N ILE A 148 2.83 -0.06 5.05
CA ILE A 148 2.17 0.07 3.75
C ILE A 148 0.67 -0.10 3.98
N ILE A 149 -0.11 0.96 3.68
CA ILE A 149 -1.57 0.98 3.84
C ILE A 149 -2.24 0.94 2.47
N GLY A 150 -3.13 -0.04 2.28
CA GLY A 150 -3.95 -0.18 1.08
C GLY A 150 -5.43 -0.13 1.40
N PHE A 151 -6.16 0.75 0.70
CA PHE A 151 -7.61 0.80 0.73
C PHE A 151 -8.21 -0.03 -0.40
N ASP A 152 -9.30 -0.72 -0.07
CA ASP A 152 -10.14 -1.45 -1.00
C ASP A 152 -11.62 -1.29 -0.58
N ARG A 153 -12.54 -1.71 -1.44
CA ARG A 153 -13.97 -1.59 -1.23
C ARG A 153 -14.71 -2.89 -1.51
N ALA A 154 -15.90 -3.02 -0.93
CA ALA A 154 -16.85 -4.00 -1.41
C ALA A 154 -17.35 -3.65 -2.84
N SER A 155 -17.71 -4.66 -3.62
CA SER A 155 -18.13 -4.49 -5.02
C SER A 155 -19.36 -3.60 -5.19
N ASP A 156 -20.22 -3.57 -4.19
CA ASP A 156 -21.48 -2.83 -4.10
C ASP A 156 -21.39 -1.51 -3.30
N ALA A 157 -20.24 -1.22 -2.68
CA ALA A 157 -20.09 -0.06 -1.79
C ALA A 157 -19.99 1.30 -2.51
N GLY A 158 -19.48 1.34 -3.74
CA GLY A 158 -19.22 2.59 -4.47
C GLY A 158 -17.83 2.64 -5.08
N ARG A 159 -17.04 3.70 -4.83
CA ARG A 159 -15.63 3.84 -5.26
C ARG A 159 -14.80 4.31 -4.08
N ILE A 160 -13.56 3.83 -3.98
CA ILE A 160 -12.54 4.40 -3.08
C ILE A 160 -11.24 4.63 -3.87
N ASP A 161 -10.51 5.69 -3.55
CA ASP A 161 -9.16 5.93 -4.06
C ASP A 161 -8.07 5.53 -3.04
N PRO A 162 -6.80 5.45 -3.45
CA PRO A 162 -5.71 5.08 -2.53
C PRO A 162 -5.48 6.06 -1.36
N LYS A 163 -6.06 7.26 -1.40
CA LYS A 163 -5.99 8.25 -0.31
C LYS A 163 -7.17 8.13 0.66
N GLY A 164 -8.04 7.15 0.45
CA GLY A 164 -9.21 6.91 1.29
C GLY A 164 -10.42 7.80 0.96
N HIS A 165 -10.40 8.53 -0.16
CA HIS A 165 -11.58 9.26 -0.62
C HIS A 165 -12.61 8.28 -1.19
N PHE A 166 -13.74 8.16 -0.51
CA PHE A 166 -14.81 7.23 -0.83
C PHE A 166 -16.04 7.98 -1.35
N VAL A 167 -16.63 7.45 -2.41
CA VAL A 167 -17.91 7.89 -2.98
C VAL A 167 -18.89 6.72 -2.89
N ALA A 168 -20.03 6.92 -2.23
CA ALA A 168 -21.02 5.87 -2.01
C ALA A 168 -21.73 5.45 -3.30
N ALA A 169 -22.14 4.19 -3.36
CA ALA A 169 -23.03 3.72 -4.42
C ALA A 169 -24.40 4.42 -4.37
N VAL A 170 -25.14 4.36 -5.48
CA VAL A 170 -26.46 4.98 -5.63
C VAL A 170 -27.58 4.26 -4.89
N LEU A 171 -27.38 2.99 -4.52
CA LEU A 171 -28.40 2.19 -3.85
C LEU A 171 -28.36 2.44 -2.35
N ALA A 172 -29.45 2.96 -1.79
CA ALA A 172 -29.59 3.14 -0.36
C ALA A 172 -29.61 1.79 0.38
N GLY A 173 -28.98 1.74 1.55
CA GLY A 173 -28.85 0.53 2.36
C GLY A 173 -27.56 0.52 3.18
N VAL A 174 -27.45 -0.46 4.08
CA VAL A 174 -26.24 -0.70 4.86
C VAL A 174 -25.35 -1.66 4.09
N VAL A 175 -24.17 -1.19 3.70
CA VAL A 175 -23.11 -2.01 3.11
C VAL A 175 -22.11 -2.36 4.20
N ARG A 176 -22.11 -3.62 4.64
CA ARG A 176 -21.20 -4.12 5.67
C ARG A 176 -19.81 -4.35 5.08
N GLY A 177 -18.76 -3.90 5.76
CA GLY A 177 -17.39 -3.96 5.26
C GLY A 177 -17.21 -3.21 3.94
N ALA A 178 -17.96 -2.13 3.75
CA ALA A 178 -17.95 -1.31 2.54
C ALA A 178 -16.55 -0.82 2.17
N VAL A 179 -15.76 -0.44 3.17
CA VAL A 179 -14.35 -0.10 3.03
C VAL A 179 -13.53 -1.09 3.81
N LYS A 180 -12.57 -1.71 3.15
CA LYS A 180 -11.56 -2.57 3.77
C LYS A 180 -10.22 -1.88 3.67
N VAL A 181 -9.47 -1.86 4.76
CA VAL A 181 -8.10 -1.39 4.77
C VAL A 181 -7.18 -2.52 5.21
N VAL A 182 -6.03 -2.62 4.57
CA VAL A 182 -4.97 -3.56 4.93
C VAL A 182 -3.72 -2.76 5.21
N ALA A 183 -3.09 -3.02 6.36
CA ALA A 183 -1.74 -2.56 6.66
C ALA A 183 -0.79 -3.76 6.61
N SER A 184 0.38 -3.60 6.01
CA SER A 184 1.40 -4.63 5.92
C SER A 184 2.78 -4.14 6.39
N SER A 185 3.48 -5.05 7.06
CA SER A 185 4.90 -5.00 7.44
C SER A 185 5.64 -6.21 6.85
N SER A 186 6.95 -6.31 7.08
CA SER A 186 7.77 -7.44 6.60
C SER A 186 7.23 -8.81 7.03
N ASP A 187 6.68 -8.91 8.24
CA ASP A 187 6.30 -10.19 8.85
C ASP A 187 4.80 -10.33 9.14
N ALA A 188 4.02 -9.26 9.00
CA ALA A 188 2.60 -9.26 9.37
C ALA A 188 1.75 -8.41 8.43
N SER A 189 0.50 -8.85 8.24
CA SER A 189 -0.57 -8.07 7.60
C SER A 189 -1.80 -8.08 8.50
N ILE A 190 -2.37 -6.90 8.74
CA ILE A 190 -3.57 -6.70 9.56
C ILE A 190 -4.61 -6.01 8.68
N ALA A 191 -5.87 -6.41 8.81
CA ALA A 191 -6.97 -5.80 8.10
C ALA A 191 -7.99 -5.21 9.07
N ALA A 192 -8.62 -4.12 8.65
CA ALA A 192 -9.79 -3.52 9.30
C ALA A 192 -10.86 -3.24 8.24
N ALA A 193 -12.11 -3.10 8.67
CA ALA A 193 -13.21 -2.80 7.77
C ALA A 193 -14.16 -1.79 8.44
N SER A 194 -14.76 -0.93 7.61
CA SER A 194 -15.80 0.01 8.01
C SER A 194 -17.09 -0.29 7.28
N ASP A 195 -18.20 -0.16 7.99
CA ASP A 195 -19.53 -0.20 7.40
C ASP A 195 -19.91 1.18 6.86
N VAL A 196 -20.72 1.21 5.80
CA VAL A 196 -21.29 2.45 5.25
C VAL A 196 -22.81 2.30 5.16
N ASN A 197 -23.51 3.24 5.77
CA ASN A 197 -24.96 3.38 5.65
C ASN A 197 -25.28 4.44 4.59
N VAL A 198 -25.76 4.00 3.44
CA VAL A 198 -26.16 4.87 2.33
C VAL A 198 -27.63 5.27 2.51
N THR A 199 -27.88 6.55 2.70
CA THR A 199 -29.25 7.10 2.79
C THR A 199 -29.73 7.58 1.44
N HIS A 200 -31.05 7.58 1.22
CA HIS A 200 -31.61 8.12 -0.01
C HIS A 200 -31.47 9.65 -0.05
N GLY A 201 -31.40 10.19 -1.26
CA GLY A 201 -31.59 11.63 -1.49
C GLY A 201 -33.01 12.07 -1.12
N ALA A 202 -33.31 13.36 -1.26
CA ALA A 202 -34.70 13.81 -1.17
C ALA A 202 -35.54 13.03 -2.20
N ILE A 203 -36.73 12.57 -1.79
CA ILE A 203 -37.67 11.96 -2.72
C ILE A 203 -38.10 13.06 -3.70
N ASP A 204 -37.70 12.92 -4.95
CA ASP A 204 -38.00 13.91 -5.99
C ASP A 204 -39.35 13.61 -6.67
N HIS A 205 -39.66 12.34 -6.97
CA HIS A 205 -40.93 11.93 -7.57
C HIS A 205 -41.35 10.50 -7.20
N VAL A 206 -42.67 10.26 -7.18
CA VAL A 206 -43.27 8.92 -7.06
C VAL A 206 -43.96 8.59 -8.38
N LEU A 207 -43.52 7.53 -9.07
CA LEU A 207 -44.16 7.03 -10.28
C LEU A 207 -45.21 5.97 -9.89
N ILE A 208 -46.47 6.19 -10.26
CA ILE A 208 -47.54 5.21 -10.09
C ILE A 208 -47.90 4.64 -11.46
N GLU A 209 -47.71 3.33 -11.65
CA GLU A 209 -48.18 2.60 -12.81
C GLU A 209 -49.12 1.45 -12.41
N PRO A 210 -50.18 1.17 -13.21
CA PRO A 210 -50.51 1.80 -14.49
C PRO A 210 -51.29 3.11 -14.34
N SER A 211 -50.98 4.10 -15.18
CA SER A 211 -51.61 5.43 -15.21
C SER A 211 -53.07 5.44 -15.72
N ALA A 212 -53.60 4.30 -16.18
CA ALA A 212 -55.03 4.06 -16.34
C ALA A 212 -55.31 2.55 -16.37
N THR A 213 -56.20 2.07 -15.50
CA THR A 213 -56.82 0.74 -15.67
C THR A 213 -58.17 0.95 -16.34
N GLU A 214 -58.32 0.56 -17.60
CA GLU A 214 -59.66 0.45 -18.20
C GLU A 214 -60.40 -0.73 -17.56
N LEU A 215 -61.36 -0.43 -16.68
CA LEU A 215 -62.35 -1.39 -16.21
C LEU A 215 -63.39 -1.60 -17.32
N ARG A 216 -63.27 -2.69 -18.07
CA ARG A 216 -64.35 -3.14 -18.96
C ARG A 216 -65.49 -3.73 -18.13
N ALA A 217 -66.64 -3.05 -18.08
CA ALA A 217 -67.87 -3.65 -17.58
C ALA A 217 -68.28 -4.80 -18.53
N THR A 218 -68.09 -6.05 -18.11
CA THR A 218 -68.65 -7.20 -18.81
C THR A 218 -70.13 -7.33 -18.44
N LYS A 219 -70.95 -7.53 -19.48
CA LYS A 219 -72.41 -7.68 -19.40
C LYS A 219 -72.82 -8.67 -18.30
N THR A 220 -73.85 -8.31 -17.54
CA THR A 220 -74.58 -9.22 -16.64
C THR A 220 -75.07 -10.43 -17.44
N SER A 221 -74.50 -11.61 -17.16
CA SER A 221 -75.06 -12.87 -17.63
C SER A 221 -76.22 -13.23 -16.72
N ALA A 222 -77.45 -12.95 -17.16
CA ALA A 222 -78.62 -13.62 -16.62
C ALA A 222 -78.72 -14.98 -17.33
N SER A 223 -78.64 -16.08 -16.57
CA SER A 223 -79.03 -17.40 -17.05
C SER A 223 -79.64 -18.23 -15.92
N PRO A 224 -80.61 -19.12 -16.23
CA PRO A 224 -81.83 -19.30 -15.45
C PRO A 224 -81.72 -20.37 -14.37
N ARG A 225 -82.53 -20.25 -13.31
CA ARG A 225 -82.95 -21.39 -12.51
C ARG A 225 -84.47 -21.44 -12.44
N GLY A 226 -85.04 -22.43 -13.11
CA GLY A 226 -86.25 -23.09 -12.64
C GLY A 226 -85.97 -24.60 -12.57
N PRO A 227 -86.93 -25.43 -12.14
CA PRO A 227 -88.06 -25.22 -11.23
C PRO A 227 -88.05 -26.26 -10.06
N LEU A 228 -89.05 -26.22 -9.17
CA LEU A 228 -89.72 -27.35 -8.44
C LEU A 228 -90.47 -26.75 -7.23
N MET A 229 -91.77 -26.43 -7.32
CA MET A 229 -92.98 -27.27 -7.19
C MET A 229 -93.42 -27.58 -5.74
N HIS A 230 -94.63 -27.05 -5.43
CA HIS A 230 -95.71 -27.49 -4.54
C HIS A 230 -95.63 -27.40 -2.99
N SER A 231 -96.50 -26.57 -2.39
CA SER A 231 -97.86 -26.93 -1.85
C SER A 231 -98.35 -25.85 -0.87
N THR A 232 -99.41 -25.08 -1.16
CA THR A 232 -100.86 -25.22 -0.81
C THR A 232 -101.28 -24.60 0.55
N THR A 233 -102.43 -23.90 0.51
CA THR A 233 -103.33 -23.38 1.60
C THR A 233 -103.02 -21.96 2.12
N GLY A 234 -103.96 -21.01 2.27
CA GLY A 234 -105.40 -20.98 2.01
C GLY A 234 -106.05 -19.63 2.43
N SER A 235 -107.34 -19.49 2.08
CA SER A 235 -108.39 -18.66 2.71
C SER A 235 -108.48 -17.13 2.50
N ARG A 236 -109.30 -16.74 1.51
CA ARG A 236 -110.60 -16.02 1.58
C ARG A 236 -110.86 -14.95 2.69
N ALA A 237 -111.37 -13.80 2.21
CA ALA A 237 -111.94 -12.61 2.87
C ALA A 237 -113.14 -12.89 3.82
N PRO A 238 -113.61 -11.90 4.62
CA PRO A 238 -114.51 -10.80 4.16
C PRO A 238 -114.10 -9.43 4.79
N GLU A 239 -114.67 -8.25 4.52
CA GLU A 239 -116.02 -7.79 4.18
C GLU A 239 -115.93 -6.46 3.40
#